data_AF-A0ABD1JLY7-F1
#
_entry.id   AF-A0ABD1JLY7-F1
#
_cell.length_a   1.000
_cell.length_b   1.000
_cell.length_c   1.000
_cell.angle_alpha   90.00
_cell.angle_beta   90.00
_cell.angle_gamma   90.00
#
_symmetry.space_group_name_H-M   'P 1'
#
loop_
_entity.id
_entity.type
_entity.pdbx_description
1 polymer ?
#
loop_
_entity_poly.entity_id
_entity_poly.type
_entity_poly.pdbx_seq_one_letter_code
_entity_poly.pdbx_strand_id
1 'polypeptide(L)'
;MTAGLEKAFHRCLQRIASNAYFVMGLLAFLALPLTMTLVGAKSIDDCPIQPMIPLYLLIGGVVGSLKVSLLLYDIMHMRSLISKSVVIGDDDADEYPWRQNAHRYYVHVILSVFLFVWFVLANYWVFSVYTPNFIAPFHRPQEFCRKSLYVFAVFVLVLSHTVLVLLLCCGAWLRLCSRVSTRNDYGSDDNH
;
A
#
# COMPACT_ATOMS: atom_id res chain seq x y z
N MET A 1 25.46 -14.83 25.93
CA MET A 1 24.01 -14.96 25.59
C MET A 1 23.63 -14.23 24.28
N THR A 2 24.59 -13.70 23.52
CA THR A 2 24.40 -12.94 22.27
C THR A 2 24.03 -13.83 21.06
N ALA A 3 24.52 -15.07 21.01
CA ALA A 3 24.26 -16.02 19.91
C ALA A 3 22.79 -16.47 19.75
N GLY A 4 21.97 -16.33 20.80
CA GLY A 4 20.53 -16.65 20.74
C GLY A 4 19.69 -15.54 20.10
N LEU A 5 20.11 -14.28 20.30
CA LEU A 5 19.39 -13.09 19.86
C LEU A 5 19.63 -12.81 18.37
N GLU A 6 20.86 -13.01 17.89
CA GLU A 6 21.22 -12.83 16.47
C GLU A 6 20.50 -13.84 15.57
N LYS A 7 20.39 -15.10 16.02
CA LYS A 7 19.59 -16.12 15.33
C LYS A 7 18.09 -15.82 15.38
N ALA A 8 17.59 -15.19 16.46
CA ALA A 8 16.19 -14.76 16.54
C ALA A 8 15.90 -13.58 15.61
N PHE A 9 16.83 -12.63 15.49
CA PHE A 9 16.77 -11.50 14.56
C PHE A 9 16.77 -11.97 13.10
N HIS A 10 17.73 -12.82 12.70
CA HIS A 10 17.77 -13.40 11.35
C HIS A 10 16.51 -14.22 11.03
N ARG A 11 15.99 -15.02 11.97
CA ARG A 11 14.75 -15.78 11.76
C ARG A 11 13.51 -14.90 11.69
N CYS A 12 13.46 -13.79 12.40
CA CYS A 12 12.35 -12.84 12.35
C CYS A 12 12.34 -12.05 11.03
N LEU A 13 13.53 -11.61 10.60
CA LEU A 13 13.75 -10.94 9.32
C LEU A 13 13.47 -11.87 8.14
N GLN A 14 13.88 -13.14 8.22
CA GLN A 14 13.60 -14.17 7.21
C GLN A 14 12.11 -14.58 7.16
N ARG A 15 11.34 -14.36 8.24
CA ARG A 15 9.89 -14.67 8.31
C ARG A 15 9.00 -13.54 7.80
N ILE A 16 9.43 -12.29 8.00
CA ILE A 16 8.82 -11.09 7.39
C ILE A 16 9.25 -10.96 5.92
N ALA A 17 10.49 -11.33 5.58
CA ALA A 17 11.03 -11.39 4.22
C ALA A 17 10.64 -12.66 3.45
N SER A 18 9.64 -13.43 3.91
CA SER A 18 9.01 -14.37 3.00
C SER A 18 8.31 -13.54 1.93
N ASN A 19 8.98 -13.41 0.78
CA ASN A 19 8.44 -12.77 -0.42
C ASN A 19 7.05 -13.32 -0.77
N ALA A 20 6.67 -14.50 -0.26
CA ALA A 20 5.31 -15.03 -0.36
C ALA A 20 4.30 -14.25 0.50
N TYR A 21 4.54 -13.97 1.79
CA TYR A 21 3.61 -13.20 2.62
C TYR A 21 3.44 -11.76 2.11
N PHE A 22 4.54 -11.13 1.67
CA PHE A 22 4.48 -9.81 1.08
C PHE A 22 3.68 -9.80 -0.24
N VAL A 23 3.92 -10.78 -1.12
CA VAL A 23 3.14 -10.95 -2.36
C VAL A 23 1.68 -11.27 -2.08
N MET A 24 1.38 -12.13 -1.10
CA MET A 24 0.01 -12.45 -0.67
C MET A 24 -0.69 -11.21 -0.11
N GLY A 25 0.01 -10.38 0.66
CA GLY A 25 -0.48 -9.09 1.14
C GLY A 25 -0.80 -8.14 -0.02
N LEU A 26 0.08 -8.02 -1.01
CA LEU A 26 -0.14 -7.21 -2.21
C LEU A 26 -1.31 -7.70 -3.06
N LEU A 27 -1.46 -9.02 -3.23
CA LEU A 27 -2.59 -9.63 -3.93
C LEU A 27 -3.92 -9.36 -3.21
N ALA A 28 -3.95 -9.50 -1.88
CA ALA A 28 -5.12 -9.13 -1.09
C ALA A 28 -5.41 -7.63 -1.19
N PHE A 29 -4.37 -6.80 -1.22
CA PHE A 29 -4.51 -5.36 -1.37
C PHE A 29 -5.06 -4.96 -2.73
N LEU A 30 -4.91 -5.78 -3.78
CA LEU A 30 -5.48 -5.54 -5.12
C LEU A 30 -7.03 -5.63 -5.13
N ALA A 31 -7.61 -6.43 -4.24
CA ALA A 31 -9.06 -6.57 -4.13
C ALA A 31 -9.74 -5.25 -3.70
N LEU A 32 -9.06 -4.43 -2.88
CA LEU A 32 -9.59 -3.15 -2.40
C LEU A 32 -9.75 -2.12 -3.55
N PRO A 33 -8.71 -1.78 -4.34
CA PRO A 33 -8.84 -0.95 -5.53
C PRO A 33 -9.87 -1.47 -6.55
N LEU A 34 -9.96 -2.79 -6.76
CA LEU A 34 -10.93 -3.38 -7.68
C LEU A 34 -12.37 -3.19 -7.22
N THR A 35 -12.64 -3.38 -5.93
CA THR A 35 -13.97 -3.09 -5.39
C THR A 35 -14.28 -1.58 -5.45
N MET A 36 -13.28 -0.71 -5.26
CA MET A 36 -13.45 0.73 -5.41
C MET A 36 -13.78 1.14 -6.84
N THR A 37 -13.10 0.58 -7.86
CA THR A 37 -13.39 0.89 -9.27
C THR A 37 -14.76 0.37 -9.69
N LEU A 38 -15.14 -0.84 -9.28
CA LEU A 38 -16.45 -1.42 -9.57
C LEU A 38 -17.59 -0.61 -8.94
N VAL A 39 -17.45 -0.25 -7.66
CA VAL A 39 -18.44 0.59 -6.97
C VAL A 39 -18.47 2.00 -7.58
N GLY A 40 -17.31 2.60 -7.88
CA GLY A 40 -17.22 3.91 -8.53
C GLY A 40 -17.87 3.95 -9.92
N ALA A 41 -17.63 2.92 -10.75
CA ALA A 41 -18.21 2.83 -12.08
C ALA A 41 -19.73 2.55 -12.03
N LYS A 42 -20.16 1.62 -11.17
CA LYS A 42 -21.58 1.26 -11.06
C LYS A 42 -22.43 2.39 -10.45
N SER A 43 -21.84 3.19 -9.58
CA SER A 43 -22.53 4.31 -8.93
C SER A 43 -22.67 5.58 -9.79
N ILE A 44 -22.00 5.66 -10.94
CA ILE A 44 -22.13 6.78 -11.90
C ILE A 44 -23.52 6.79 -12.55
N ASP A 45 -24.04 5.63 -12.95
CA ASP A 45 -25.30 5.54 -13.69
C ASP A 45 -26.52 5.48 -12.77
N ASP A 46 -26.38 4.82 -11.61
CA ASP A 46 -27.49 4.60 -10.69
C ASP A 46 -27.78 5.82 -9.78
N CYS A 47 -26.80 6.72 -9.54
CA CYS A 47 -26.92 7.82 -8.56
C CYS A 47 -26.10 9.09 -8.85
N PRO A 48 -26.64 10.04 -9.64
CA PRO A 48 -25.91 11.26 -10.06
C PRO A 48 -25.83 12.36 -8.98
N ILE A 49 -26.29 12.11 -7.74
CA ILE A 49 -26.57 13.19 -6.77
C ILE A 49 -25.32 13.80 -6.11
N GLN A 50 -24.15 13.13 -6.18
CA GLN A 50 -22.86 13.66 -5.73
C GLN A 50 -21.72 13.05 -6.58
N PRO A 51 -21.38 13.61 -7.76
CA PRO A 51 -20.43 13.01 -8.70
C PRO A 51 -18.98 13.00 -8.19
N MET A 52 -18.65 13.81 -7.19
CA MET A 52 -17.27 13.93 -6.68
C MET A 52 -16.79 12.68 -5.92
N ILE A 53 -17.68 11.98 -5.20
CA ILE A 53 -17.30 10.81 -4.39
C ILE A 53 -17.07 9.56 -5.26
N PRO A 54 -17.97 9.21 -6.21
CA PRO A 54 -17.70 8.15 -7.20
C PRO A 54 -16.44 8.40 -8.01
N LEU A 55 -16.20 9.66 -8.44
CA LEU A 55 -15.01 10.03 -9.20
C LEU A 55 -13.73 9.86 -8.37
N TYR A 56 -13.77 10.20 -7.09
CA TYR A 56 -12.71 9.91 -6.12
C TYR A 56 -12.38 8.41 -6.05
N LEU A 57 -13.41 7.59 -5.84
CA LEU A 57 -13.29 6.14 -5.71
C LEU A 57 -12.75 5.50 -7.00
N LEU A 58 -13.17 6.00 -8.16
CA LEU A 58 -12.75 5.51 -9.47
C LEU A 58 -11.27 5.81 -9.75
N ILE A 59 -10.85 7.08 -9.66
CA ILE A 59 -9.46 7.48 -9.95
C ILE A 59 -8.51 6.88 -8.91
N GLY A 60 -8.89 6.90 -7.63
CA GLY A 60 -8.10 6.29 -6.56
C GLY A 60 -7.94 4.79 -6.75
N GLY A 61 -9.00 4.09 -7.18
CA GLY A 61 -8.97 2.66 -7.49
C GLY A 61 -8.11 2.33 -8.71
N VAL A 62 -8.18 3.10 -9.80
CA VAL A 62 -7.36 2.85 -11.01
C VAL A 62 -5.88 3.10 -10.73
N VAL A 63 -5.54 4.24 -10.13
CA VAL A 63 -4.14 4.59 -9.83
C VAL A 63 -3.57 3.66 -8.76
N GLY A 64 -4.37 3.29 -7.76
CA GLY A 64 -4.00 2.29 -6.76
C GLY A 64 -3.73 0.91 -7.37
N SER A 65 -4.61 0.44 -8.25
CA SER A 65 -4.44 -0.82 -8.99
C SER A 65 -3.17 -0.80 -9.84
N LEU A 66 -2.92 0.30 -10.55
CA LEU A 66 -1.72 0.46 -11.37
C LEU A 66 -0.45 0.38 -10.53
N LYS A 67 -0.40 1.07 -9.39
CA LYS A 67 0.75 1.02 -8.47
C LYS A 67 0.99 -0.40 -7.95
N VAL A 68 -0.04 -1.11 -7.50
CA VAL A 68 0.11 -2.48 -6.99
C VAL A 68 0.57 -3.43 -8.10
N SER A 69 0.01 -3.31 -9.31
CA SER A 69 0.43 -4.10 -10.47
C SER A 69 1.88 -3.85 -10.87
N LEU A 70 2.34 -2.60 -10.85
CA LEU A 70 3.75 -2.26 -11.11
C LEU A 70 4.68 -2.85 -10.04
N LEU A 71 4.29 -2.76 -8.76
CA LEU A 71 5.05 -3.38 -7.66
C LEU A 71 5.13 -4.90 -7.82
N LEU A 72 4.03 -5.57 -8.17
CA LEU A 72 4.02 -7.02 -8.44
C LEU A 72 4.88 -7.37 -9.65
N TYR A 73 4.79 -6.60 -10.73
CA TYR A 73 5.62 -6.79 -11.92
C TYR A 73 7.11 -6.66 -11.59
N ASP A 74 7.51 -5.66 -10.83
CA ASP A 74 8.91 -5.48 -10.42
C ASP A 74 9.40 -6.64 -9.55
N ILE A 75 8.58 -7.13 -8.61
CA ILE A 75 8.91 -8.31 -7.79
C ILE A 75 9.06 -9.55 -8.67
N MET A 76 8.16 -9.77 -9.63
CA MET A 76 8.21 -10.91 -10.55
C MET A 76 9.42 -10.82 -11.50
N HIS A 77 9.70 -9.63 -12.02
CA HIS A 77 10.83 -9.36 -12.90
C HIS A 77 12.15 -9.60 -12.18
N MET A 78 12.30 -9.10 -10.95
CA MET A 78 13.49 -9.35 -10.12
C MET A 78 13.67 -10.83 -9.81
N ARG A 79 12.58 -11.58 -9.54
CA ARG A 79 12.64 -13.04 -9.38
C ARG A 79 13.12 -13.76 -10.65
N SER A 80 12.64 -13.33 -11.82
CA SER A 80 13.05 -13.89 -13.10
C SER A 80 14.55 -13.68 -13.35
N LEU A 81 15.07 -12.49 -13.07
CA LEU A 81 16.51 -12.18 -13.20
C LEU A 81 17.36 -13.03 -12.24
N ILE A 82 16.96 -13.16 -10.98
CA ILE A 82 17.67 -13.99 -9.99
C ILE A 82 17.67 -15.47 -10.42
N SER A 83 16.56 -15.97 -10.97
CA SER A 83 16.47 -17.35 -11.45
C SER A 83 17.37 -17.61 -12.67
N LYS A 84 17.62 -16.58 -13.48
CA LYS A 84 18.43 -16.67 -14.70
C LYS A 84 19.92 -16.51 -14.42
N SER A 85 20.30 -15.69 -13.44
CA SER A 85 21.71 -15.51 -13.03
C SER A 85 22.28 -16.71 -12.30
N VAL A 86 21.45 -17.55 -11.68
CA VAL A 86 21.90 -18.84 -11.09
C VAL A 86 22.28 -19.86 -12.17
N VAL A 87 21.83 -19.68 -13.42
CA VAL A 87 22.01 -20.65 -14.52
C VAL A 87 23.15 -20.27 -15.48
N ILE A 88 23.60 -19.01 -15.50
CA ILE A 88 24.64 -18.54 -16.42
C ILE A 88 25.83 -18.07 -15.59
N GLY A 89 26.84 -18.93 -15.49
CA GLY A 89 28.18 -18.54 -15.09
C GLY A 89 28.89 -17.82 -16.23
N ASP A 90 29.63 -16.78 -15.85
CA ASP A 90 30.65 -16.01 -16.58
C ASP A 90 30.31 -15.35 -17.93
N ASP A 91 30.91 -14.17 -18.09
CA ASP A 91 31.06 -13.32 -19.28
C ASP A 91 29.80 -12.63 -19.84
N ASP A 92 29.63 -11.36 -19.45
CA ASP A 92 29.95 -10.21 -20.32
C ASP A 92 29.56 -8.88 -19.63
N ALA A 93 30.51 -7.96 -19.61
CA ALA A 93 30.38 -6.62 -19.04
C ALA A 93 29.71 -5.64 -20.03
N ASP A 94 29.14 -4.58 -19.46
CA ASP A 94 28.86 -3.29 -20.12
C ASP A 94 27.46 -3.06 -20.75
N GLU A 95 26.38 -3.31 -20.00
CA GLU A 95 25.16 -2.51 -20.16
C GLU A 95 24.62 -2.06 -18.79
N TYR A 96 24.89 -0.80 -18.45
CA TYR A 96 24.61 -0.20 -17.14
C TYR A 96 23.12 -0.30 -16.72
N PRO A 97 22.75 -1.17 -15.76
CA PRO A 97 21.35 -1.44 -15.42
C PRO A 97 20.68 -0.30 -14.62
N TRP A 98 21.40 0.76 -14.22
CA TRP A 98 20.86 1.80 -13.35
C TRP A 98 19.85 2.73 -14.04
N ARG A 99 19.92 2.90 -15.37
CA ARG A 99 19.08 3.88 -16.10
C ARG A 99 17.62 3.42 -16.23
N GLN A 100 17.40 2.13 -16.44
CA GLN A 100 16.07 1.51 -16.47
C GLN A 100 15.38 1.62 -15.10
N ASN A 101 16.16 1.47 -14.03
CA ASN A 101 15.68 1.48 -12.65
C ASN A 101 15.27 2.88 -12.19
N ALA A 102 15.94 3.92 -12.70
CA ALA A 102 15.60 5.31 -12.39
C ALA A 102 14.18 5.67 -12.85
N HIS A 103 13.81 5.35 -14.09
CA HIS A 103 12.46 5.66 -14.60
C HIS A 103 11.37 4.95 -13.79
N ARG A 104 11.56 3.67 -13.46
CA ARG A 104 10.61 2.91 -12.62
C ARG A 104 10.49 3.52 -11.23
N TYR A 105 11.61 3.88 -10.60
CA TYR A 105 11.63 4.56 -9.31
C TYR A 105 10.85 5.88 -9.36
N TYR A 106 11.08 6.72 -10.37
CA TYR A 106 10.33 7.97 -10.54
C TYR A 106 8.83 7.74 -10.72
N VAL A 107 8.42 6.75 -11.53
CA VAL A 107 7.00 6.39 -11.69
C VAL A 107 6.38 5.98 -10.36
N HIS A 108 7.05 5.14 -9.58
CA HIS A 108 6.58 4.74 -8.23
C HIS A 108 6.46 5.93 -7.28
N VAL A 109 7.42 6.85 -7.30
CA VAL A 109 7.38 8.07 -6.47
C VAL A 109 6.22 8.97 -6.89
N ILE A 110 6.06 9.24 -8.18
CA ILE A 110 4.99 10.10 -8.72
C ILE A 110 3.61 9.51 -8.36
N LEU A 111 3.40 8.21 -8.61
CA LEU A 111 2.15 7.52 -8.25
C LEU A 111 1.89 7.58 -6.74
N SER A 112 2.93 7.46 -5.92
CA SER A 112 2.80 7.54 -4.47
C SER A 112 2.41 8.94 -3.99
N VAL A 113 3.05 9.98 -4.53
CA VAL A 113 2.72 11.38 -4.22
C VAL A 113 1.29 11.70 -4.66
N PHE A 114 0.92 11.28 -5.87
CA PHE A 114 -0.44 11.46 -6.37
C PHE A 114 -1.47 10.79 -5.44
N LEU A 115 -1.26 9.53 -5.08
CA LEU A 115 -2.17 8.81 -4.16
C LEU A 115 -2.23 9.46 -2.78
N PHE A 116 -1.13 10.02 -2.28
CA PHE A 116 -1.11 10.72 -1.01
C PHE A 116 -1.94 12.01 -1.06
N VAL A 117 -1.76 12.83 -2.10
CA VAL A 117 -2.58 14.04 -2.30
C VAL A 117 -4.05 13.66 -2.46
N TRP A 118 -4.33 12.63 -3.28
CA TRP A 118 -5.69 12.13 -3.50
C TRP A 118 -6.34 11.66 -2.20
N PHE A 119 -5.59 10.98 -1.33
CA PHE A 119 -6.05 10.55 -0.02
C PHE A 119 -6.43 11.72 0.89
N VAL A 120 -5.64 12.80 0.90
CA VAL A 120 -5.98 14.02 1.66
C VAL A 120 -7.27 14.65 1.12
N LEU A 121 -7.44 14.72 -0.20
CA LEU A 121 -8.68 15.18 -0.83
C LEU A 121 -9.87 14.27 -0.50
N ALA A 122 -9.65 12.95 -0.39
CA ALA A 122 -10.65 11.98 0.06
C ALA A 122 -11.22 12.32 1.42
N ASN A 123 -10.32 12.55 2.39
CA ASN A 123 -10.68 12.92 3.75
C ASN A 123 -11.54 14.18 3.70
N TYR A 124 -11.09 15.21 2.97
CA TYR A 124 -11.85 16.43 2.81
C TYR A 124 -13.25 16.20 2.22
N TRP A 125 -13.38 15.43 1.13
CA TRP A 125 -14.67 15.18 0.48
C TRP A 125 -15.62 14.34 1.34
N VAL A 126 -15.10 13.36 2.07
CA VAL A 126 -15.90 12.55 3.00
C VAL A 126 -16.40 13.41 4.17
N PHE A 127 -15.53 14.23 4.77
CA PHE A 127 -15.92 15.13 5.87
C PHE A 127 -16.81 16.29 5.42
N SER A 128 -16.63 16.80 4.21
CA SER A 128 -17.44 17.89 3.65
C SER A 128 -18.91 17.49 3.45
N VAL A 129 -19.19 16.19 3.29
CA VAL A 129 -20.56 15.66 3.10
C VAL A 129 -21.24 15.37 4.44
N TYR A 130 -20.53 15.49 5.56
CA TYR A 130 -21.06 15.25 6.91
C TYR A 130 -22.14 16.25 7.36
N THR A 131 -22.44 17.32 6.62
CA THR A 131 -23.58 18.20 6.92
C THR A 131 -24.90 17.42 6.78
N PRO A 132 -25.62 17.14 7.87
CA PRO A 132 -26.76 16.25 7.85
C PRO A 132 -28.02 17.01 7.41
N ASN A 133 -28.61 16.61 6.28
CA ASN A 133 -30.02 16.93 6.02
C ASN A 133 -30.86 15.92 6.82
N PHE A 134 -31.31 16.35 8.01
CA PHE A 134 -32.02 15.54 9.02
C PHE A 134 -33.50 15.25 8.72
N ILE A 135 -33.99 15.46 7.50
CA ILE A 135 -35.41 15.27 7.17
C ILE A 135 -35.51 14.25 6.03
N ALA A 136 -35.76 12.98 6.38
CA ALA A 136 -35.99 11.92 5.39
C ALA A 136 -37.44 12.00 4.87
N PRO A 137 -37.69 12.30 3.58
CA PRO A 137 -39.01 12.17 3.00
C PRO A 137 -39.27 10.69 2.67
N PHE A 138 -40.46 10.21 3.00
CA PHE A 138 -40.91 8.81 2.90
C PHE A 138 -41.00 8.23 1.45
N HIS A 139 -40.41 8.87 0.43
CA HIS A 139 -40.62 8.58 -1.01
C HIS A 139 -39.35 8.65 -1.90
N ARG A 140 -38.13 8.68 -1.34
CA ARG A 140 -36.90 8.95 -2.12
C ARG A 140 -35.88 7.79 -2.08
N PRO A 141 -35.89 6.83 -3.04
CA PRO A 141 -34.89 5.75 -3.12
C PRO A 141 -33.43 6.26 -3.29
N GLN A 142 -33.27 7.48 -3.77
CA GLN A 142 -32.00 8.21 -3.96
C GLN A 142 -31.19 8.35 -2.63
N GLU A 143 -31.87 8.40 -1.48
CA GLU A 143 -31.26 8.55 -0.15
C GLU A 143 -30.47 7.30 0.28
N PHE A 144 -31.00 6.11 -0.04
CA PHE A 144 -30.38 4.83 0.31
C PHE A 144 -29.02 4.65 -0.38
N CYS A 145 -28.95 5.09 -1.64
CA CYS A 145 -27.73 5.05 -2.44
C CYS A 145 -26.64 5.98 -1.91
N ARG A 146 -27.00 7.22 -1.54
CA ARG A 146 -26.09 8.18 -0.89
C ARG A 146 -25.50 7.58 0.40
N LYS A 147 -26.33 6.89 1.20
CA LYS A 147 -25.89 6.27 2.46
C LYS A 147 -24.92 5.10 2.22
N SER A 148 -25.21 4.20 1.29
CA SER A 148 -24.34 3.06 0.98
C SER A 148 -22.97 3.51 0.48
N LEU A 149 -22.95 4.46 -0.47
CA LEU A 149 -21.72 4.97 -1.07
C LEU A 149 -20.87 5.74 -0.05
N TYR A 150 -21.50 6.53 0.81
CA TYR A 150 -20.82 7.22 1.90
C TYR A 150 -20.20 6.24 2.91
N VAL A 151 -20.95 5.23 3.37
CA VAL A 151 -20.44 4.22 4.30
C VAL A 151 -19.28 3.44 3.67
N PHE A 152 -19.35 3.13 2.38
CA PHE A 152 -18.24 2.50 1.65
C PHE A 152 -17.00 3.39 1.60
N ALA A 153 -17.15 4.68 1.28
CA ALA A 153 -16.03 5.62 1.23
C ALA A 153 -15.36 5.77 2.61
N VAL A 154 -16.14 5.87 3.69
CA VAL A 154 -15.63 5.91 5.07
C VAL A 154 -14.92 4.60 5.42
N PHE A 155 -15.50 3.45 5.05
CA PHE A 155 -14.90 2.14 5.32
C PHE A 155 -13.52 2.00 4.67
N VAL A 156 -13.40 2.36 3.39
CA VAL A 156 -12.12 2.34 2.68
C VAL A 156 -11.11 3.31 3.29
N LEU A 157 -11.56 4.48 3.71
CA LEU A 157 -10.72 5.48 4.38
C LEU A 157 -10.21 4.96 5.73
N VAL A 158 -11.06 4.31 6.53
CA VAL A 158 -10.63 3.68 7.80
C VAL A 158 -9.64 2.54 7.53
N LEU A 159 -9.93 1.66 6.57
CA LEU A 159 -9.03 0.54 6.23
C LEU A 159 -7.64 1.00 5.78
N SER A 160 -7.56 2.07 4.99
CA SER A 160 -6.26 2.60 4.55
C SER A 160 -5.47 3.22 5.70
N HIS A 161 -6.14 3.90 6.65
CA HIS A 161 -5.49 4.40 7.87
C HIS A 161 -4.98 3.25 8.76
N THR A 162 -5.77 2.19 8.96
CA THR A 162 -5.32 1.05 9.79
C THR A 162 -4.10 0.35 9.19
N VAL A 163 -4.07 0.18 7.87
CA VAL A 163 -2.91 -0.38 7.17
C VAL A 163 -1.68 0.52 7.31
N LEU A 164 -1.83 1.84 7.16
CA LEU A 164 -0.73 2.79 7.33
C LEU A 164 -0.16 2.74 8.75
N VAL A 165 -1.01 2.75 9.78
CA VAL A 165 -0.60 2.63 11.18
C VAL A 165 0.13 1.31 11.43
N LEU A 166 -0.39 0.20 10.90
CA LEU A 166 0.24 -1.10 11.05
C LEU A 166 1.63 -1.16 10.41
N LEU A 167 1.79 -0.59 9.20
CA LEU A 167 3.09 -0.50 8.54
C LEU A 167 4.08 0.36 9.33
N LEU A 168 3.64 1.49 9.88
CA LEU A 168 4.46 2.37 10.71
C LEU A 168 4.86 1.69 12.03
N CYS A 169 3.92 1.01 12.69
CA CYS A 169 4.19 0.26 13.91
C CYS A 169 5.20 -0.87 13.66
N CYS A 170 5.01 -1.68 12.60
CA CYS A 170 5.96 -2.72 12.22
C CYS A 170 7.34 -2.13 11.89
N GLY A 171 7.39 -1.02 11.14
CA GLY A 171 8.64 -0.33 10.83
C GLY A 171 9.35 0.21 12.07
N ALA A 172 8.63 0.87 12.97
CA ALA A 172 9.17 1.38 14.23
C ALA A 172 9.70 0.24 15.11
N TRP A 173 8.97 -0.87 15.21
CA TRP A 173 9.39 -2.04 15.96
C TRP A 173 10.70 -2.61 15.41
N LEU A 174 10.82 -2.73 14.08
CA LEU A 174 12.05 -3.18 13.42
C LEU A 174 13.23 -2.23 13.64
N ARG A 175 12.99 -0.90 13.60
CA ARG A 175 14.00 0.11 13.89
C ARG A 175 14.46 0.09 15.34
N LEU A 176 13.55 -0.14 16.28
CA LEU A 176 13.88 -0.28 17.70
C LEU A 176 14.69 -1.58 17.94
N CYS A 177 14.27 -2.69 17.32
CA CYS A 177 15.03 -3.95 17.37
C CYS A 177 16.44 -3.79 16.79
N SER A 178 16.61 -3.07 15.67
CA SER A 178 17.94 -2.85 15.09
C SER A 178 18.81 -1.93 15.96
N ARG A 179 18.25 -0.85 16.51
CA ARG A 179 18.97 0.07 17.41
C ARG A 179 19.37 -0.59 18.73
N VAL A 180 18.52 -1.43 19.30
CA VAL A 180 18.84 -2.22 20.52
C VAL A 180 19.95 -3.23 20.22
N SER A 181 19.95 -3.84 19.03
CA SER A 181 21.04 -4.70 18.58
C SER A 181 22.38 -3.96 18.54
N THR A 182 22.43 -2.75 17.96
CA THR A 182 23.66 -1.96 17.86
C THR A 182 24.20 -1.48 19.21
N ARG A 183 23.32 -1.21 20.18
CA ARG A 183 23.72 -0.74 21.52
C ARG A 183 24.38 -1.84 22.38
N ASN A 184 24.02 -3.10 22.16
CA ASN A 184 24.64 -4.22 22.86
C ASN A 184 26.04 -4.58 22.35
N ASP A 185 26.39 -4.17 21.11
CA ASP A 185 27.74 -4.33 20.56
C ASP A 185 28.74 -3.42 21.30
N TYR A 186 28.42 -2.12 21.43
CA TYR A 186 29.30 -1.15 22.11
C TYR A 186 29.47 -1.39 23.62
N GLY A 187 28.46 -1.96 24.30
CA GLY A 187 28.55 -2.25 25.74
C GLY A 187 29.46 -3.43 26.09
N SER A 188 29.98 -4.16 25.09
CA SER A 188 30.86 -5.31 25.32
C SER A 188 32.36 -4.96 25.22
N ASP A 189 32.72 -3.78 24.67
CA ASP A 189 34.11 -3.33 24.52
C ASP A 189 34.66 -2.58 25.75
N ASP A 190 33.79 -2.04 26.62
CA ASP A 190 34.20 -1.29 27.83
C ASP A 190 34.58 -2.19 29.03
N ASN A 191 34.62 -3.52 28.86
CA ASN A 191 34.91 -4.50 29.92
C ASN A 191 36.21 -5.31 29.68
N HIS A 192 37.17 -4.76 28.93
CA HIS A 192 38.51 -5.35 28.80
C HIS A 192 39.62 -4.40 29.25
#